data_AF-A0A945Z330-F1
#
_entry.id   AF-A0A945Z330-F1
#
_cell.length_a   1.000
_cell.length_b   1.000
_cell.length_c   1.000
_cell.angle_alpha   90.00
_cell.angle_beta   90.00
_cell.angle_gamma   90.00
#
_symmetry.space_group_name_H-M   'P 1'
#
loop_
_entity.id
_entity.type
_entity.pdbx_description
1 polymer ?
#
loop_
_entity_poly.entity_id
_entity_poly.type
_entity_poly.pdbx_seq_one_letter_code
_entity_poly.pdbx_strand_id
1 'polypeptide(L)'
;MTDLQEEQTETLEIEYDHQLVDDIVCKGLVRQEASGDSTLYNEYHEKRNAIYEMEEERRPRRFRELDEEFFNRLGYAAFLRDAFDEYPDIEAVIKEVHVRRATTRKNEGSNLVDEGTKVIVRLYPELFVEGSKEISRVIRHELMHVSDMINSAFEYNVHEEFATSPMEERIITDRYRLFWDISIDGRLANKGLETTASREERKKEFNSFFSKIPDETRELIFDKMWNAEEIITHNRMVELAKDTNKVLALAAGSRTAEELVEEAKALGPVPGTTCPLCGFPSFDWIEEVAQDKDIAKIINEEFPDWKPQDGVCERCAEYYKIKAGKW
;
A
#
# COMPACT_ATOMS: atom_id res chain seq x y z
N MET A 1 -42.82 -18.38 30.18
CA MET A 1 -42.61 -17.19 29.33
C MET A 1 -41.14 -16.87 29.47
N THR A 2 -40.36 -17.48 28.59
CA THR A 2 -38.91 -17.30 28.47
C THR A 2 -38.77 -16.72 27.08
N ASP A 3 -38.56 -15.41 27.03
CA ASP A 3 -38.27 -14.71 25.79
C ASP A 3 -36.89 -15.19 25.32
N LEU A 4 -36.91 -16.04 24.31
CA LEU A 4 -35.76 -16.28 23.45
C LEU A 4 -35.56 -14.98 22.66
N GLN A 5 -34.65 -14.13 23.13
CA GLN A 5 -34.05 -13.14 22.26
C GLN A 5 -33.28 -13.92 21.20
N GLU A 6 -33.83 -13.98 19.99
CA GLU A 6 -33.05 -14.23 18.79
C GLU A 6 -31.97 -13.14 18.77
N GLU A 7 -30.73 -13.50 19.12
CA GLU A 7 -29.56 -12.72 18.72
C GLU A 7 -29.61 -12.67 17.19
N GLN A 8 -30.13 -11.57 16.65
CA GLN A 8 -29.91 -11.21 15.27
C GLN A 8 -28.40 -11.01 15.14
N THR A 9 -27.70 -12.02 14.63
CA THR A 9 -26.36 -11.85 14.11
C THR A 9 -26.47 -10.80 13.02
N GLU A 10 -26.08 -9.55 13.29
CA GLU A 10 -25.95 -8.51 12.28
C GLU A 10 -24.96 -9.06 11.24
N THR A 11 -25.48 -9.56 10.11
CA THR A 11 -24.65 -10.07 9.03
C THR A 11 -23.98 -8.90 8.33
N LEU A 12 -22.67 -8.99 8.12
CA LEU A 12 -21.87 -8.00 7.39
C LEU A 12 -22.54 -7.57 6.08
N GLU A 13 -22.82 -6.27 5.94
CA GLU A 13 -23.40 -5.71 4.72
C GLU A 13 -22.29 -5.35 3.72
N ILE A 14 -22.31 -5.95 2.53
CA ILE A 14 -21.34 -5.68 1.46
C ILE A 14 -22.07 -4.97 0.30
N GLU A 15 -21.77 -3.68 0.11
CA GLU A 15 -22.32 -2.85 -0.96
C GLU A 15 -21.29 -2.69 -2.08
N TYR A 16 -21.67 -3.01 -3.31
CA TYR A 16 -20.84 -2.82 -4.50
C TYR A 16 -21.23 -1.56 -5.26
N ASP A 17 -20.24 -0.79 -5.69
CA ASP A 17 -20.46 0.31 -6.61
C ASP A 17 -21.02 -0.18 -7.95
N HIS A 18 -22.09 0.44 -8.43
CA HIS A 18 -22.73 0.04 -9.69
C HIS A 18 -21.74 0.01 -10.87
N GLN A 19 -20.82 0.97 -10.96
CA GLN A 19 -19.87 1.02 -12.07
C GLN A 19 -18.78 -0.04 -11.95
N LEU A 20 -18.53 -0.56 -10.75
CA LEU A 20 -17.73 -1.77 -10.57
C LEU A 20 -18.49 -3.00 -11.07
N VAL A 21 -19.77 -3.14 -10.68
CA VAL A 21 -20.60 -4.30 -11.05
C VAL A 21 -20.80 -4.40 -12.57
N ASP A 22 -21.15 -3.31 -13.25
CA ASP A 22 -21.31 -3.28 -14.73
C ASP A 22 -20.01 -3.73 -15.44
N ASP A 23 -18.86 -3.18 -15.04
CA ASP A 23 -17.54 -3.55 -15.58
C ASP A 23 -17.23 -5.05 -15.38
N ILE A 24 -17.49 -5.59 -14.18
CA ILE A 24 -17.25 -7.01 -13.87
C ILE A 24 -18.16 -7.91 -14.69
N VAL A 25 -19.46 -7.60 -14.75
CA VAL A 25 -20.45 -8.39 -15.49
C VAL A 25 -20.12 -8.41 -16.97
N CYS A 26 -19.85 -7.25 -17.58
CA CYS A 26 -19.48 -7.16 -18.99
C CYS A 26 -18.26 -8.03 -19.31
N LYS A 27 -17.19 -7.93 -18.50
CA LYS A 27 -15.97 -8.72 -18.71
C LYS A 27 -16.16 -10.21 -18.42
N GLY A 28 -16.89 -10.56 -17.37
CA GLY A 28 -17.19 -11.94 -16.99
C GLY A 28 -17.97 -12.67 -18.08
N LEU A 29 -18.98 -12.02 -18.65
CA LEU A 29 -19.77 -12.57 -19.76
C LEU A 29 -18.92 -12.79 -21.02
N VAL A 30 -18.06 -11.83 -21.39
CA VAL A 30 -17.13 -11.98 -22.53
C VAL A 30 -16.17 -13.15 -22.31
N ARG A 31 -15.66 -13.33 -21.08
CA ARG A 31 -14.78 -14.47 -20.76
C ARG A 31 -15.50 -15.81 -20.84
N GLN A 32 -16.74 -15.88 -20.36
CA GLN A 32 -17.55 -17.10 -20.45
C GLN A 32 -17.90 -17.44 -21.90
N GLU A 33 -18.26 -16.45 -22.72
CA GLU A 33 -18.48 -16.61 -24.14
C GLU A 33 -17.21 -17.15 -24.83
N ALA A 34 -16.05 -16.58 -24.53
CA ALA A 34 -14.76 -17.03 -25.06
C ALA A 34 -14.41 -18.47 -24.63
N SER A 35 -14.95 -18.96 -23.51
CA SER A 35 -14.82 -20.35 -23.07
C SER A 35 -15.76 -21.33 -23.80
N GLY A 36 -16.65 -20.83 -24.66
CA GLY A 36 -17.55 -21.61 -25.51
C GLY A 36 -19.01 -21.64 -25.04
N ASP A 37 -19.36 -20.95 -23.93
CA ASP A 37 -20.74 -20.84 -23.44
C ASP A 37 -21.27 -19.42 -23.61
N SER A 38 -22.00 -19.20 -24.70
CA SER A 38 -22.62 -17.90 -25.03
C SER A 38 -24.01 -17.71 -24.40
N THR A 39 -24.50 -18.65 -23.58
CA THR A 39 -25.89 -18.64 -23.10
C THR A 39 -26.19 -17.40 -22.25
N LEU A 40 -25.37 -17.16 -21.22
CA LEU A 40 -25.53 -15.99 -20.35
C LEU A 40 -25.26 -14.69 -21.09
N TYR A 41 -24.28 -14.67 -21.99
CA TYR A 41 -23.94 -13.51 -22.81
C TYR A 41 -25.15 -13.06 -23.65
N ASN A 42 -25.75 -13.98 -24.40
CA ASN A 42 -26.91 -13.69 -25.25
C ASN A 42 -28.11 -13.22 -24.41
N GLU A 43 -28.41 -13.91 -23.30
CA GLU A 43 -29.51 -13.53 -22.42
C GLU A 43 -29.34 -12.12 -21.82
N TYR A 44 -28.12 -11.80 -21.38
CA TYR A 44 -27.79 -10.47 -20.85
C TYR A 44 -28.04 -9.39 -21.91
N HIS A 45 -27.55 -9.60 -23.14
CA HIS A 45 -27.72 -8.63 -24.22
C HIS A 45 -29.18 -8.46 -24.65
N GLU A 46 -29.97 -9.53 -24.69
CA GLU A 46 -31.41 -9.45 -24.95
C GLU A 46 -32.14 -8.63 -23.87
N LYS A 47 -31.89 -8.92 -22.59
CA LYS A 47 -32.47 -8.18 -21.46
C LYS A 47 -32.01 -6.72 -21.45
N ARG A 48 -30.73 -6.46 -21.70
CA ARG A 48 -30.14 -5.11 -21.74
C ARG A 48 -30.73 -4.28 -22.89
N ASN A 49 -30.92 -4.88 -24.07
CA ASN A 49 -31.56 -4.21 -25.20
C ASN A 49 -33.01 -3.82 -24.89
N ALA A 50 -33.77 -4.69 -24.20
CA ALA A 50 -35.14 -4.39 -23.80
C ALA A 50 -35.26 -3.19 -22.84
N ILE A 51 -34.21 -2.84 -22.09
CA ILE A 51 -34.19 -1.66 -21.20
C ILE A 51 -34.21 -0.36 -22.01
N TYR A 52 -33.57 -0.32 -23.19
CA TYR A 52 -33.57 0.88 -24.04
C TYR A 52 -34.97 1.23 -24.58
N GLU A 53 -35.87 0.25 -24.66
CA GLU A 53 -37.27 0.46 -25.06
C GLU A 53 -38.15 1.01 -23.92
N MET A 54 -37.62 1.13 -22.70
CA MET A 54 -38.33 1.68 -21.54
C MET A 54 -38.20 3.21 -21.44
N GLU A 55 -39.04 3.83 -20.61
CA GLU A 55 -38.94 5.25 -20.23
C GLU A 55 -37.57 5.58 -19.62
N GLU A 56 -36.99 6.71 -20.04
CA GLU A 56 -35.60 7.10 -19.74
C GLU A 56 -35.32 7.17 -18.24
N GLU A 57 -36.27 7.68 -17.44
CA GLU A 57 -36.15 7.81 -15.99
C GLU A 57 -36.06 6.47 -15.26
N ARG A 58 -36.58 5.39 -15.87
CA ARG A 58 -36.57 4.05 -15.27
C ARG A 58 -35.32 3.26 -15.63
N ARG A 59 -34.64 3.60 -16.73
CA ARG A 59 -33.50 2.83 -17.26
C ARG A 59 -32.35 2.67 -16.25
N PRO A 60 -31.90 3.72 -15.53
CA PRO A 60 -30.76 3.58 -14.61
C PRO A 60 -31.00 2.55 -13.50
N ARG A 61 -32.23 2.51 -12.95
CA ARG A 61 -32.61 1.50 -11.96
C ARG A 61 -32.64 0.09 -12.56
N ARG A 62 -33.17 -0.05 -13.77
CA ARG A 62 -33.24 -1.36 -14.45
C ARG A 62 -31.88 -1.90 -14.87
N PHE A 63 -30.95 -1.05 -15.29
CA PHE A 63 -29.57 -1.47 -15.55
C PHE A 63 -28.91 -1.99 -14.26
N ARG A 64 -29.05 -1.27 -13.14
CA ARG A 64 -28.57 -1.75 -11.83
C ARG A 64 -29.12 -3.12 -11.45
N GLU A 65 -30.44 -3.29 -11.49
CA GLU A 65 -31.10 -4.56 -11.17
C GLU A 65 -30.62 -5.70 -12.08
N LEU A 66 -30.39 -5.43 -13.38
CA LEU A 66 -29.90 -6.41 -14.33
C LEU A 66 -28.44 -6.81 -14.03
N ASP A 67 -27.57 -5.82 -13.80
CA ASP A 67 -26.17 -6.07 -13.52
C ASP A 67 -26.00 -6.82 -12.19
N GLU A 68 -26.78 -6.48 -11.15
CA GLU A 68 -26.84 -7.23 -9.90
C GLU A 68 -27.30 -8.69 -10.11
N GLU A 69 -28.33 -8.93 -10.94
CA GLU A 69 -28.79 -10.28 -11.27
C GLU A 69 -27.64 -11.11 -11.87
N PHE A 70 -26.95 -10.57 -12.87
CA PHE A 70 -25.89 -11.28 -13.58
C PHE A 70 -24.61 -11.42 -12.76
N PHE A 71 -24.27 -10.42 -11.93
CA PHE A 71 -23.17 -10.50 -10.98
C PHE A 71 -23.34 -11.68 -10.01
N ASN A 72 -24.56 -11.89 -9.50
CA ASN A 72 -24.88 -13.03 -8.65
C ASN A 72 -24.86 -14.35 -9.44
N ARG A 73 -25.41 -14.40 -10.65
CA ARG A 73 -25.42 -15.61 -11.49
C ARG A 73 -24.03 -16.05 -11.94
N LEU A 74 -23.10 -15.11 -12.10
CA LEU A 74 -21.69 -15.38 -12.38
C LEU A 74 -20.91 -15.81 -11.11
N GLY A 75 -21.54 -15.76 -9.93
CA GLY A 75 -20.97 -16.21 -8.66
C GLY A 75 -20.02 -15.22 -7.98
N TYR A 76 -19.87 -14.02 -8.51
CA TYR A 76 -18.89 -13.04 -8.04
C TYR A 76 -19.20 -12.45 -6.66
N ALA A 77 -20.47 -12.45 -6.24
CA ALA A 77 -20.88 -12.00 -4.92
C ALA A 77 -20.31 -12.86 -3.78
N ALA A 78 -20.03 -14.14 -4.03
CA ALA A 78 -19.48 -15.04 -3.02
C ALA A 78 -18.02 -14.69 -2.67
N PHE A 79 -17.25 -14.14 -3.63
CA PHE A 79 -15.80 -14.00 -3.49
C PHE A 79 -15.36 -13.15 -2.29
N LEU A 80 -16.03 -12.03 -2.04
CA LEU A 80 -15.69 -11.20 -0.89
C LEU A 80 -16.20 -11.84 0.40
N ARG A 81 -17.41 -12.39 0.40
CA ARG A 81 -17.98 -13.04 1.58
C ARG A 81 -17.09 -14.17 2.07
N ASP A 82 -16.69 -15.06 1.16
CA ASP A 82 -15.77 -16.16 1.45
C ASP A 82 -14.43 -15.66 2.03
N ALA A 83 -13.95 -14.49 1.61
CA ALA A 83 -12.73 -13.90 2.12
C ALA A 83 -12.91 -13.25 3.51
N PHE A 84 -14.07 -12.64 3.80
CA PHE A 84 -14.38 -12.09 5.12
C PHE A 84 -14.62 -13.20 6.16
N ASP A 85 -15.18 -14.34 5.76
CA ASP A 85 -15.34 -15.53 6.61
C ASP A 85 -13.99 -16.04 7.17
N GLU A 86 -12.85 -15.75 6.51
CA GLU A 86 -11.50 -16.06 7.02
C GLU A 86 -11.09 -15.16 8.21
N TYR A 87 -11.81 -14.07 8.47
CA TYR A 87 -11.48 -13.01 9.44
C TYR A 87 -12.66 -12.66 10.36
N PRO A 88 -13.10 -13.58 11.24
CA PRO A 88 -14.26 -13.37 12.11
C PRO A 88 -14.09 -12.17 13.07
N ASP A 89 -12.87 -11.84 13.45
CA ASP A 89 -12.59 -10.68 14.31
C ASP A 89 -12.90 -9.35 13.61
N ILE A 90 -12.79 -9.30 12.27
CA ILE A 90 -13.17 -8.13 11.48
C ILE A 90 -14.70 -8.03 11.43
N GLU A 91 -15.41 -9.13 11.19
CA GLU A 91 -16.88 -9.14 11.16
C GLU A 91 -17.53 -8.73 12.48
N ALA A 92 -16.83 -8.97 13.60
CA ALA A 92 -17.32 -8.55 14.93
C ALA A 92 -17.30 -7.02 15.13
N VAL A 93 -16.49 -6.29 14.36
CA VAL A 93 -16.30 -4.83 14.50
C VAL A 93 -16.87 -4.06 13.31
N ILE A 94 -16.66 -4.57 12.10
CA ILE A 94 -17.07 -3.94 10.85
C ILE A 94 -18.51 -4.33 10.53
N LYS A 95 -19.34 -3.32 10.28
CA LYS A 95 -20.76 -3.48 9.95
C LYS A 95 -21.02 -3.36 8.45
N GLU A 96 -20.27 -2.47 7.80
CA GLU A 96 -20.48 -2.11 6.39
C GLU A 96 -19.17 -2.19 5.60
N VAL A 97 -19.24 -2.81 4.41
CA VAL A 97 -18.14 -2.90 3.46
C VAL A 97 -18.59 -2.29 2.14
N HIS A 98 -17.91 -1.24 1.68
CA HIS A 98 -18.17 -0.63 0.38
C HIS A 98 -17.06 -0.97 -0.59
N VAL A 99 -17.43 -1.69 -1.64
CA VAL A 99 -16.53 -2.14 -2.68
C VAL A 99 -16.61 -1.18 -3.85
N ARG A 100 -15.53 -0.46 -4.11
CA ARG A 100 -15.44 0.57 -5.14
C ARG A 100 -14.50 0.14 -6.24
N ARG A 101 -14.72 0.68 -7.43
CA ARG A 101 -13.85 0.46 -8.59
C ARG A 101 -12.50 1.15 -8.39
N ALA A 102 -11.42 0.38 -8.51
CA ALA A 102 -10.09 0.92 -8.79
C ALA A 102 -9.92 1.13 -10.29
N THR A 103 -9.25 2.22 -10.69
CA THR A 103 -8.95 2.51 -12.10
C THR A 103 -7.78 1.68 -12.63
N THR A 104 -6.82 1.34 -11.76
CA THR A 104 -5.67 0.47 -12.05
C THR A 104 -5.36 -0.42 -10.85
N ARG A 105 -4.58 -1.50 -11.03
CA ARG A 105 -4.09 -2.35 -9.93
C ARG A 105 -3.31 -1.56 -8.86
N LYS A 106 -2.64 -0.47 -9.24
CA LYS A 106 -1.91 0.41 -8.29
C LYS A 106 -2.83 1.26 -7.41
N ASN A 107 -4.12 1.32 -7.73
CA ASN A 107 -5.14 2.06 -6.97
C ASN A 107 -6.02 1.13 -6.13
N GLU A 108 -5.67 -0.16 -6.06
CA GLU A 108 -6.26 -1.11 -5.13
C GLU A 108 -5.83 -0.77 -3.71
N GLY A 109 -6.67 -1.12 -2.74
CA GLY A 109 -6.39 -0.87 -1.34
C GLY A 109 -7.65 -0.78 -0.49
N SER A 110 -7.46 -0.87 0.82
CA SER A 110 -8.51 -0.76 1.83
C SER A 110 -8.28 0.42 2.76
N ASN A 111 -9.36 1.03 3.22
CA ASN A 111 -9.35 2.09 4.23
C ASN A 111 -10.47 1.86 5.25
N LEU A 112 -10.21 2.15 6.52
CA LEU A 112 -11.25 2.30 7.53
C LEU A 112 -11.81 3.72 7.54
N VAL A 113 -13.13 3.82 7.69
CA VAL A 113 -13.89 5.06 7.84
C VAL A 113 -14.95 4.87 8.92
N ASP A 114 -15.69 5.94 9.22
CA ASP A 114 -16.80 5.94 10.19
C ASP A 114 -16.39 5.36 11.56
N GLU A 115 -15.33 5.97 12.14
CA GLU A 115 -14.74 5.58 13.42
C GLU A 115 -14.29 4.11 13.50
N GLY A 116 -14.02 3.49 12.34
CA GLY A 116 -13.53 2.12 12.25
C GLY A 116 -14.64 1.06 12.15
N THR A 117 -15.90 1.45 11.92
CA THR A 117 -17.02 0.50 11.75
C THR A 117 -17.32 0.17 10.29
N LYS A 118 -16.68 0.88 9.34
CA LYS A 118 -16.91 0.76 7.91
C LYS A 118 -15.61 0.65 7.14
N VAL A 119 -15.55 -0.31 6.22
CA VAL A 119 -14.40 -0.53 5.34
C VAL A 119 -14.74 -0.10 3.92
N ILE A 120 -13.85 0.66 3.28
CA ILE A 120 -13.90 0.90 1.83
C ILE A 120 -12.79 0.09 1.18
N VAL A 121 -13.15 -0.87 0.33
CA VAL A 121 -12.20 -1.66 -0.46
C VAL A 121 -12.26 -1.21 -1.92
N ARG A 122 -11.12 -0.86 -2.50
CA ARG A 122 -11.00 -0.54 -3.92
C ARG A 122 -10.39 -1.73 -4.66
N LEU A 123 -11.10 -2.27 -5.65
CA LEU A 123 -10.67 -3.43 -6.42
C LEU A 123 -10.71 -3.14 -7.91
N TYR A 124 -9.72 -3.63 -8.66
CA TYR A 124 -9.74 -3.58 -10.11
C TYR A 124 -10.69 -4.65 -10.64
N PRO A 125 -11.62 -4.32 -11.57
CA PRO A 125 -12.64 -5.26 -12.04
C PRO A 125 -12.09 -6.58 -12.59
N GLU A 126 -10.88 -6.58 -13.16
CA GLU A 126 -10.28 -7.78 -13.75
C GLU A 126 -10.03 -8.90 -12.72
N LEU A 127 -9.85 -8.56 -11.45
CA LEU A 127 -9.63 -9.54 -10.37
C LEU A 127 -10.75 -10.57 -10.27
N PHE A 128 -12.00 -10.12 -10.39
CA PHE A 128 -13.18 -10.98 -10.33
C PHE A 128 -13.19 -11.97 -11.50
N VAL A 129 -12.70 -11.53 -12.65
CA VAL A 129 -12.71 -12.29 -13.89
C VAL A 129 -11.53 -13.25 -13.95
N GLU A 130 -10.38 -12.87 -13.38
CA GLU A 130 -9.18 -13.71 -13.21
C GLU A 130 -9.47 -14.97 -12.40
N GLY A 131 -10.34 -14.86 -11.38
CA GLY A 131 -10.96 -15.98 -10.66
C GLY A 131 -10.87 -15.83 -9.15
N SER A 132 -11.58 -16.71 -8.42
CA SER A 132 -11.71 -16.63 -6.95
C SER A 132 -10.37 -16.62 -6.22
N LYS A 133 -9.38 -17.40 -6.66
CA LYS A 133 -8.06 -17.44 -6.01
C LYS A 133 -7.34 -16.09 -6.05
N GLU A 134 -7.35 -15.44 -7.22
CA GLU A 134 -6.63 -14.19 -7.44
C GLU A 134 -7.23 -13.04 -6.62
N ILE A 135 -8.56 -12.93 -6.63
CA ILE A 135 -9.23 -11.92 -5.81
C ILE A 135 -9.12 -12.22 -4.31
N SER A 136 -9.25 -13.49 -3.88
CA SER A 136 -9.09 -13.86 -2.46
C SER A 136 -7.69 -13.52 -1.96
N ARG A 137 -6.65 -13.70 -2.78
CA ARG A 137 -5.28 -13.30 -2.45
C ARG A 137 -5.14 -11.80 -2.21
N VAL A 138 -5.75 -10.97 -3.06
CA VAL A 138 -5.76 -9.51 -2.88
C VAL A 138 -6.57 -9.10 -1.66
N ILE A 139 -7.80 -9.59 -1.52
CA ILE A 139 -8.66 -9.25 -0.38
C ILE A 139 -8.00 -9.68 0.94
N ARG A 140 -7.40 -10.86 0.99
CA ARG A 140 -6.70 -11.35 2.19
C ARG A 140 -5.61 -10.39 2.65
N HIS A 141 -4.81 -9.87 1.71
CA HIS A 141 -3.80 -8.86 2.01
C HIS A 141 -4.42 -7.57 2.55
N GLU A 142 -5.51 -7.10 1.92
CA GLU A 142 -6.24 -5.91 2.38
C GLU A 142 -6.91 -6.10 3.76
N LEU A 143 -7.47 -7.27 4.02
CA LEU A 143 -8.07 -7.58 5.32
C LEU A 143 -7.03 -7.67 6.43
N MET A 144 -5.78 -8.04 6.13
CA MET A 144 -4.69 -7.96 7.10
C MET A 144 -4.36 -6.50 7.46
N HIS A 145 -4.41 -5.56 6.51
CA HIS A 145 -4.31 -4.12 6.80
C HIS A 145 -5.45 -3.68 7.73
N VAL A 146 -6.69 -4.04 7.41
CA VAL A 146 -7.87 -3.73 8.24
C VAL A 146 -7.74 -4.35 9.64
N SER A 147 -7.31 -5.61 9.71
CA SER A 147 -7.11 -6.33 10.97
C SER A 147 -6.07 -5.64 11.85
N ASP A 148 -4.99 -5.13 11.28
CA ASP A 148 -4.01 -4.34 12.02
C ASP A 148 -4.64 -3.03 12.49
N MET A 149 -5.37 -2.31 11.62
CA MET A 149 -5.97 -1.01 11.99
C MET A 149 -6.99 -1.10 13.14
N ILE A 150 -7.75 -2.20 13.25
CA ILE A 150 -8.70 -2.41 14.36
C ILE A 150 -8.05 -3.00 15.62
N ASN A 151 -6.83 -3.55 15.50
CA ASN A 151 -6.12 -4.15 16.62
C ASN A 151 -5.46 -3.07 17.49
N SER A 152 -5.89 -2.96 18.74
CA SER A 152 -5.34 -1.98 19.68
C SER A 152 -3.83 -2.11 19.90
N ALA A 153 -3.26 -3.32 19.76
CA ALA A 153 -1.82 -3.54 19.89
C ALA A 153 -1.01 -3.00 18.70
N PHE A 154 -1.64 -2.75 17.56
CA PHE A 154 -0.99 -2.13 16.40
C PHE A 154 -0.88 -0.61 16.54
N GLU A 155 -1.73 0.02 17.38
CA GLU A 155 -1.70 1.46 17.67
C GLU A 155 -1.91 2.35 16.43
N TYR A 156 -2.82 1.98 15.52
CA TYR A 156 -3.08 2.75 14.31
C TYR A 156 -3.55 4.18 14.61
N ASN A 157 -2.88 5.16 14.00
CA ASN A 157 -3.25 6.57 14.09
C ASN A 157 -3.67 7.10 12.72
N VAL A 158 -4.98 7.32 12.53
CA VAL A 158 -5.54 7.88 11.29
C VAL A 158 -5.14 9.34 11.06
N HIS A 159 -4.68 10.03 12.11
CA HIS A 159 -4.24 11.43 12.06
C HIS A 159 -2.72 11.58 12.03
N GLU A 160 -1.98 10.51 11.70
CA GLU A 160 -0.53 10.58 11.59
C GLU A 160 -0.11 11.54 10.48
N GLU A 161 0.67 12.57 10.86
CA GLU A 161 1.29 13.49 9.92
C GLU A 161 2.70 13.00 9.60
N PHE A 162 2.88 12.50 8.37
CA PHE A 162 4.15 11.93 7.95
C PHE A 162 5.24 12.98 7.70
N ALA A 163 4.88 14.15 7.17
CA ALA A 163 5.82 15.26 6.98
C ALA A 163 5.11 16.60 6.80
N THR A 164 5.89 17.68 6.90
CA THR A 164 5.40 19.05 6.62
C THR A 164 5.40 19.41 5.13
N SER A 165 6.16 18.69 4.30
CA SER A 165 6.22 18.95 2.85
C SER A 165 5.57 17.81 2.04
N PRO A 166 4.77 18.11 0.99
CA PRO A 166 4.06 17.07 0.23
C PRO A 166 4.96 16.00 -0.41
N MET A 167 6.22 16.36 -0.68
CA MET A 167 7.15 15.46 -1.34
C MET A 167 7.85 14.52 -0.36
N GLU A 168 8.25 15.04 0.80
CA GLU A 168 8.77 14.23 1.91
C GLU A 168 7.68 13.28 2.42
N GLU A 169 6.45 13.79 2.54
CA GLU A 169 5.27 13.00 2.92
C GLU A 169 5.08 11.82 1.97
N ARG A 170 5.20 12.03 0.66
CA ARG A 170 5.11 10.93 -0.32
C ARG A 170 6.17 9.86 -0.09
N ILE A 171 7.44 10.24 0.11
CA ILE A 171 8.54 9.29 0.30
C ILE A 171 8.35 8.47 1.57
N ILE A 172 7.99 9.14 2.67
CA ILE A 172 7.75 8.48 3.95
C ILE A 172 6.52 7.59 3.85
N THR A 173 5.45 8.03 3.19
CA THR A 173 4.25 7.20 2.96
C THR A 173 4.57 5.96 2.15
N ASP A 174 5.38 6.08 1.09
CA ASP A 174 5.77 4.94 0.26
C ASP A 174 6.62 3.93 1.06
N ARG A 175 7.54 4.41 1.92
CA ARG A 175 8.31 3.55 2.84
C ARG A 175 7.43 2.89 3.90
N TYR A 176 6.51 3.65 4.50
CA TYR A 176 5.58 3.15 5.50
C TYR A 176 4.72 2.01 4.92
N ARG A 177 4.16 2.22 3.73
CA ARG A 177 3.41 1.18 3.00
C ARG A 177 4.25 -0.05 2.72
N LEU A 178 5.48 0.13 2.22
CA LEU A 178 6.41 -0.97 1.98
C LEU A 178 6.65 -1.80 3.25
N PHE A 179 6.90 -1.16 4.40
CA PHE A 179 7.13 -1.88 5.65
C PHE A 179 5.89 -2.65 6.12
N TRP A 180 4.71 -2.04 5.98
CA TRP A 180 3.46 -2.69 6.32
C TRP A 180 3.18 -3.90 5.44
N ASP A 181 3.35 -3.72 4.13
CA ASP A 181 3.20 -4.76 3.13
C ASP A 181 4.16 -5.94 3.36
N ILE A 182 5.43 -5.67 3.65
CA ILE A 182 6.42 -6.71 4.01
C ILE A 182 5.96 -7.50 5.23
N SER A 183 5.44 -6.82 6.25
CA SER A 183 4.95 -7.46 7.48
C SER A 183 3.70 -8.30 7.23
N ILE A 184 2.78 -7.85 6.39
CA ILE A 184 1.57 -8.60 6.01
C ILE A 184 1.93 -9.81 5.18
N ASP A 185 2.70 -9.63 4.10
CA ASP A 185 3.06 -10.72 3.20
C ASP A 185 3.93 -11.76 3.92
N GLY A 186 4.81 -11.34 4.83
CA GLY A 186 5.56 -12.24 5.72
C GLY A 186 4.64 -13.09 6.62
N ARG A 187 3.65 -12.47 7.27
CA ARG A 187 2.66 -13.18 8.12
C ARG A 187 1.78 -14.13 7.32
N LEU A 188 1.35 -13.74 6.12
CA LEU A 188 0.58 -14.61 5.23
C LEU A 188 1.41 -15.81 4.74
N ALA A 189 2.66 -15.58 4.33
CA ALA A 189 3.57 -16.64 3.91
C ALA A 189 3.86 -17.63 5.05
N ASN A 190 4.04 -17.16 6.29
CA ASN A 190 4.24 -18.01 7.46
C ASN A 190 3.01 -18.89 7.78
N LYS A 191 1.80 -18.44 7.40
CA LYS A 191 0.57 -19.24 7.46
C LYS A 191 0.40 -20.18 6.25
N GLY A 192 1.32 -20.17 5.29
CA GLY A 192 1.22 -20.94 4.05
C GLY A 192 0.16 -20.41 3.06
N LEU A 193 -0.24 -19.14 3.22
CA LEU A 193 -1.23 -18.49 2.35
C LEU A 193 -0.54 -17.73 1.22
N GLU A 194 -1.19 -17.65 0.07
CA GLU A 194 -0.69 -16.89 -1.09
C GLU A 194 -0.69 -15.39 -0.78
N THR A 195 0.38 -14.70 -1.21
CA THR A 195 0.61 -13.27 -1.02
C THR A 195 0.42 -12.50 -2.33
N THR A 196 0.14 -11.19 -2.24
CA THR A 196 -0.02 -10.33 -3.42
C THR A 196 1.29 -10.12 -4.17
N ALA A 197 2.41 -10.11 -3.45
CA ALA A 197 3.77 -10.13 -3.99
C ALA A 197 4.60 -11.25 -3.36
N SER A 198 5.46 -11.86 -4.16
CA SER A 198 6.44 -12.83 -3.68
C SER A 198 7.46 -12.18 -2.74
N ARG A 199 8.13 -13.02 -1.94
CA ARG A 199 9.24 -12.58 -1.08
C ARG A 199 10.33 -11.88 -1.90
N GLU A 200 10.65 -12.41 -3.07
CA GLU A 200 11.64 -11.85 -3.99
C GLU A 200 11.22 -10.48 -4.54
N GLU A 201 9.94 -10.29 -4.88
CA GLU A 201 9.40 -9.00 -5.32
C GLU A 201 9.47 -7.96 -4.21
N ARG A 202 9.04 -8.30 -2.98
CA ARG A 202 9.14 -7.40 -1.82
C ARG A 202 10.58 -7.07 -1.47
N LYS A 203 11.49 -8.05 -1.55
CA LYS A 203 12.92 -7.81 -1.36
C LYS A 203 13.49 -6.88 -2.42
N LYS A 204 13.09 -7.04 -3.70
CA LYS A 204 13.51 -6.15 -4.78
C LYS A 204 13.01 -4.73 -4.57
N GLU A 205 11.77 -4.58 -4.12
CA GLU A 205 11.18 -3.29 -3.76
C GLU A 205 11.96 -2.65 -2.61
N PHE A 206 12.17 -3.37 -1.51
CA PHE A 206 12.98 -2.94 -0.38
C PHE A 206 14.39 -2.50 -0.80
N ASN A 207 15.06 -3.30 -1.62
CA ASN A 207 16.39 -2.98 -2.14
C ASN A 207 16.41 -1.70 -2.98
N SER A 208 15.32 -1.36 -3.66
CA SER A 208 15.23 -0.12 -4.44
C SER A 208 15.13 1.12 -3.54
N PHE A 209 14.39 1.04 -2.43
CA PHE A 209 14.25 2.14 -1.47
C PHE A 209 15.49 2.38 -0.60
N PHE A 210 16.25 1.31 -0.33
CA PHE A 210 17.41 1.35 0.58
C PHE A 210 18.72 1.00 -0.13
N SER A 211 18.86 1.34 -1.41
CA SER A 211 19.97 0.93 -2.28
C SER A 211 21.38 1.28 -1.79
N LYS A 212 21.51 2.29 -0.92
CA LYS A 212 22.78 2.67 -0.29
C LYS A 212 23.18 1.77 0.87
N ILE A 213 22.26 1.06 1.50
CA ILE A 213 22.59 0.10 2.55
C ILE A 213 23.29 -1.10 1.89
N PRO A 214 24.44 -1.58 2.44
CA PRO A 214 25.12 -2.75 1.90
C PRO A 214 24.19 -3.96 1.75
N ASP A 215 24.38 -4.75 0.69
CA ASP A 215 23.46 -5.85 0.33
C ASP A 215 23.26 -6.86 1.46
N GLU A 216 24.34 -7.26 2.13
CA GLU A 216 24.28 -8.17 3.28
C GLU A 216 23.46 -7.59 4.44
N THR A 217 23.60 -6.28 4.70
CA THR A 217 22.84 -5.60 5.74
C THR A 217 21.36 -5.47 5.36
N ARG A 218 21.05 -5.19 4.08
CA ARG A 218 19.68 -5.18 3.58
C ARG A 218 19.02 -6.54 3.72
N GLU A 219 19.74 -7.61 3.43
CA GLU A 219 19.22 -8.97 3.58
C GLU A 219 18.84 -9.26 5.02
N LEU A 220 19.73 -8.97 5.96
CA LEU A 220 19.46 -9.17 7.38
C LEU A 220 18.24 -8.38 7.88
N ILE A 221 18.07 -7.14 7.41
CA ILE A 221 16.94 -6.30 7.79
C ILE A 221 15.65 -6.87 7.20
N PHE A 222 15.64 -7.17 5.90
CA PHE A 222 14.48 -7.73 5.22
C PHE A 222 14.04 -9.05 5.85
N ASP A 223 15.00 -9.95 6.12
CA ASP A 223 14.73 -11.25 6.76
C ASP A 223 14.09 -11.10 8.13
N LYS A 224 14.56 -10.13 8.95
CA LYS A 224 13.97 -9.86 10.26
C LYS A 224 12.55 -9.33 10.15
N MET A 225 12.28 -8.44 9.20
CA MET A 225 10.94 -7.89 9.01
C MET A 225 9.96 -8.93 8.47
N TRP A 226 10.39 -9.73 7.49
CA TRP A 226 9.59 -10.79 6.89
C TRP A 226 9.23 -11.89 7.89
N ASN A 227 10.17 -12.26 8.76
CA ASN A 227 9.99 -13.32 9.76
C ASN A 227 9.63 -12.79 11.15
N ALA A 228 9.13 -11.56 11.27
CA ALA A 228 8.76 -10.99 12.56
C ALA A 228 7.63 -11.83 13.22
N GLU A 229 7.88 -12.33 14.43
CA GLU A 229 6.88 -13.07 15.21
C GLU A 229 5.81 -12.13 15.79
N GLU A 230 6.23 -10.93 16.18
CA GLU A 230 5.35 -9.88 16.71
C GLU A 230 4.92 -8.91 15.60
N ILE A 231 3.72 -8.36 15.74
CA ILE A 231 3.21 -7.30 14.86
C ILE A 231 4.08 -6.06 15.06
N ILE A 232 4.64 -5.53 13.97
CA ILE A 232 5.33 -4.24 14.01
C ILE A 232 4.27 -3.16 14.17
N THR A 233 4.32 -2.38 15.25
CA THR A 233 3.30 -1.35 15.50
C THR A 233 3.36 -0.22 14.47
N HIS A 234 2.24 0.49 14.31
CA HIS A 234 2.13 1.69 13.49
C HIS A 234 3.24 2.69 13.81
N ASN A 235 3.41 3.04 15.09
CA ASN A 235 4.44 3.96 15.56
C ASN A 235 5.85 3.50 15.15
N ARG A 236 6.13 2.19 15.25
CA ARG A 236 7.43 1.66 14.84
C ARG A 236 7.64 1.75 13.34
N MET A 237 6.62 1.46 12.52
CA MET A 237 6.71 1.61 11.06
C MET A 237 6.93 3.07 10.66
N VAL A 238 6.26 4.01 11.33
CA VAL A 238 6.44 5.45 11.12
C VAL A 238 7.88 5.87 11.43
N GLU A 239 8.46 5.43 12.54
CA GLU A 239 9.87 5.69 12.88
C GLU A 239 10.83 5.17 11.80
N LEU A 240 10.63 3.92 11.34
CA LEU A 240 11.45 3.31 10.29
C LEU A 240 11.32 4.07 8.96
N ALA A 241 10.12 4.54 8.62
CA ALA A 241 9.87 5.28 7.39
C ALA A 241 10.53 6.66 7.39
N LYS A 242 10.50 7.34 8.54
CA LYS A 242 11.08 8.68 8.77
C LYS A 242 12.61 8.65 8.88
N ASP A 243 13.20 7.62 9.51
CA ASP A 243 14.63 7.58 9.82
C ASP A 243 15.32 6.28 9.40
N THR A 244 16.16 6.37 8.35
CA THR A 244 16.96 5.24 7.86
C THR A 244 17.93 4.68 8.91
N ASN A 245 18.37 5.47 9.89
CA ASN A 245 19.20 4.95 10.98
C ASN A 245 18.43 3.95 11.84
N LYS A 246 17.12 4.14 12.01
CA LYS A 246 16.25 3.17 12.71
C LYS A 246 16.10 1.88 11.91
N VAL A 247 16.15 1.95 10.58
CA VAL A 247 16.18 0.79 9.67
C VAL A 247 17.49 0.04 9.83
N LEU A 248 18.64 0.73 9.80
CA LEU A 248 19.95 0.13 10.05
C LEU A 248 20.04 -0.52 11.44
N ALA A 249 19.43 0.09 12.45
CA ALA A 249 19.39 -0.46 13.81
C ALA A 249 18.69 -1.83 13.88
N LEU A 250 17.84 -2.20 12.92
CA LEU A 250 17.29 -3.55 12.85
C LEU A 250 18.38 -4.61 12.60
N ALA A 251 19.49 -4.26 11.95
CA ALA A 251 20.64 -5.15 11.78
C ALA A 251 21.55 -5.25 13.02
N ALA A 252 21.39 -4.35 14.02
CA ALA A 252 22.28 -4.20 15.18
C ALA A 252 22.35 -5.42 16.12
N GLY A 253 21.40 -6.36 16.03
CA GLY A 253 21.51 -7.62 16.77
C GLY A 253 22.79 -8.43 16.44
N SER A 254 23.47 -8.11 15.34
CA SER A 254 24.69 -8.78 14.87
C SER A 254 25.94 -7.87 14.88
N ARG A 255 25.81 -6.56 15.18
CA ARG A 255 26.89 -5.54 15.10
C ARG A 255 26.65 -4.43 16.13
N THR A 256 27.71 -3.81 16.65
CA THR A 256 27.58 -2.76 17.67
C THR A 256 26.90 -1.49 17.12
N ALA A 257 26.23 -0.72 17.99
CA ALA A 257 25.57 0.53 17.59
C ALA A 257 26.59 1.55 17.04
N GLU A 258 27.83 1.52 17.51
CA GLU A 258 28.90 2.35 16.97
C GLU A 258 29.28 1.98 15.52
N GLU A 259 29.34 0.69 15.18
CA GLU A 259 29.65 0.23 13.81
C GLU A 259 28.58 0.68 12.80
N LEU A 260 27.30 0.64 13.20
CA LEU A 260 26.19 1.05 12.33
C LEU A 260 26.09 2.56 12.16
N VAL A 261 26.41 3.33 13.21
CA VAL A 261 26.48 4.80 13.14
C VAL A 261 27.64 5.24 12.27
N GLU A 262 28.77 4.52 12.31
CA GLU A 262 29.92 4.83 11.46
C GLU A 262 29.70 4.43 10.00
N GLU A 263 29.04 3.29 9.73
CA GLU A 263 28.55 2.93 8.38
C GLU A 263 27.54 3.97 7.87
N ALA A 264 26.55 4.38 8.68
CA ALA A 264 25.56 5.39 8.28
C ALA A 264 26.20 6.74 7.91
N LYS A 265 27.21 7.19 8.67
CA LYS A 265 27.97 8.41 8.35
C LYS A 265 28.79 8.27 7.07
N ALA A 266 29.31 7.07 6.78
CA ALA A 266 30.10 6.81 5.59
C ALA A 266 29.25 6.72 4.30
N LEU A 267 27.95 6.46 4.40
CA LEU A 267 27.05 6.26 3.26
C LEU A 267 26.50 7.57 2.64
N GLY A 268 26.69 8.70 3.32
CA GLY A 268 26.14 10.00 2.92
C GLY A 268 24.59 10.02 2.87
N PRO A 269 23.98 11.13 2.44
CA PRO A 269 22.52 11.26 2.39
C PRO A 269 21.90 10.28 1.37
N VAL A 270 20.78 9.65 1.73
CA VAL A 270 20.14 8.60 0.92
C VAL A 270 19.41 9.19 -0.30
N PRO A 271 19.35 8.53 -1.48
CA PRO A 271 18.61 9.04 -2.62
C PRO A 271 17.14 9.29 -2.25
N GLY A 272 16.62 10.44 -2.66
CA GLY A 272 15.29 10.93 -2.28
C GLY A 272 15.24 11.70 -0.96
N THR A 273 16.30 11.73 -0.15
CA THR A 273 16.33 12.65 1.01
C THR A 273 16.47 14.10 0.56
N THR A 274 15.98 15.04 1.37
CA THR A 274 16.02 16.47 1.04
C THR A 274 17.42 17.03 1.20
N CYS A 275 17.89 17.77 0.19
CA CYS A 275 19.15 18.51 0.28
C CYS A 275 19.10 19.49 1.46
N PRO A 276 20.09 19.48 2.36
CA PRO A 276 20.11 20.36 3.54
C PRO A 276 20.22 21.85 3.17
N LEU A 277 20.65 22.17 1.95
CA LEU A 277 20.83 23.55 1.49
C LEU A 277 19.57 24.13 0.83
N CYS A 278 18.84 23.32 0.05
CA CYS A 278 17.68 23.82 -0.71
C CYS A 278 16.35 23.14 -0.39
N GLY A 279 16.35 22.10 0.44
CA GLY A 279 15.16 21.35 0.82
C GLY A 279 14.60 20.44 -0.28
N PHE A 280 15.18 20.42 -1.48
CA PHE A 280 14.71 19.55 -2.56
C PHE A 280 15.28 18.14 -2.46
N PRO A 281 14.46 17.08 -2.62
CA PRO A 281 14.89 15.71 -2.75
C PRO A 281 15.92 15.55 -3.84
N SER A 282 16.98 14.84 -3.49
CA SER A 282 18.06 14.56 -4.40
C SER A 282 18.31 13.07 -4.44
N PHE A 283 18.30 12.53 -5.65
CA PHE A 283 18.69 11.15 -5.90
C PHE A 283 20.20 11.03 -6.17
N ASP A 284 20.82 12.14 -6.59
CA ASP A 284 22.23 12.25 -6.96
C ASP A 284 22.95 13.28 -6.08
N TRP A 285 23.83 12.78 -5.22
CA TRP A 285 24.56 13.58 -4.23
C TRP A 285 26.00 13.80 -4.67
N ILE A 286 26.43 15.07 -4.69
CA ILE A 286 27.75 15.45 -5.20
C ILE A 286 28.77 15.51 -4.08
N GLU A 287 29.60 14.48 -3.97
CA GLU A 287 30.66 14.38 -2.96
C GLU A 287 31.84 15.33 -3.22
N GLU A 288 32.03 15.80 -4.46
CA GLU A 288 33.12 16.70 -4.83
C GLU A 288 33.07 18.03 -4.05
N VAL A 289 31.85 18.50 -3.72
CA VAL A 289 31.62 19.73 -2.95
C VAL A 289 32.15 19.59 -1.52
N ALA A 290 31.99 18.40 -0.94
CA ALA A 290 32.48 18.06 0.39
C ALA A 290 34.02 18.00 0.46
N GLN A 291 34.68 17.68 -0.66
CA GLN A 291 36.15 17.56 -0.73
C GLN A 291 36.84 18.90 -1.06
N ASP A 292 36.13 19.86 -1.63
CA ASP A 292 36.64 21.18 -1.97
C ASP A 292 36.49 22.17 -0.79
N LYS A 293 37.61 22.48 -0.14
CA LYS A 293 37.64 23.34 1.06
C LYS A 293 37.12 24.76 0.82
N ASP A 294 37.26 25.30 -0.40
CA ASP A 294 36.81 26.66 -0.69
C ASP A 294 35.29 26.68 -0.84
N ILE A 295 34.73 25.69 -1.53
CA ILE A 295 33.28 25.55 -1.71
C ILE A 295 32.61 25.24 -0.36
N ALA A 296 33.16 24.28 0.40
CA ALA A 296 32.65 23.92 1.71
C ALA A 296 32.64 25.09 2.70
N LYS A 297 33.64 25.99 2.61
CA LYS A 297 33.69 27.20 3.43
C LYS A 297 32.55 28.16 3.07
N ILE A 298 32.31 28.41 1.78
CA ILE A 298 31.24 29.30 1.32
C ILE A 298 29.86 28.76 1.71
N ILE A 299 29.67 27.43 1.64
CA ILE A 299 28.44 26.80 2.12
C ILE A 299 28.26 27.03 3.62
N ASN A 300 29.31 26.82 4.42
CA ASN A 300 29.27 27.02 5.87
C ASN A 300 29.04 28.47 6.30
N GLU A 301 29.38 29.46 5.46
CA GLU A 301 29.05 30.87 5.72
C GLU A 301 27.53 31.11 5.71
N GLU A 302 26.78 30.31 4.94
CA GLU A 302 25.31 30.42 4.83
C GLU A 302 24.55 29.34 5.61
N PHE A 303 25.18 28.19 5.80
CA PHE A 303 24.64 27.01 6.49
C PHE A 303 25.64 26.50 7.53
N PRO A 304 25.74 27.13 8.72
CA PRO A 304 26.80 26.84 9.70
C PRO A 304 26.77 25.42 10.31
N ASP A 305 25.60 24.77 10.28
CA ASP A 305 25.40 23.43 10.81
C ASP A 305 25.68 22.33 9.76
N TRP A 306 25.86 22.70 8.49
CA TRP A 306 26.10 21.76 7.41
C TRP A 306 27.50 21.14 7.49
N LYS A 307 27.57 19.82 7.34
CA LYS A 307 28.81 19.06 7.29
C LYS A 307 28.99 18.42 5.92
N PRO A 308 30.24 18.16 5.49
CA PRO A 308 30.53 17.48 4.23
C PRO A 308 29.75 16.15 4.03
N GLN A 309 29.56 15.40 5.11
CA GLN A 309 28.81 14.14 5.13
C GLN A 309 27.29 14.29 4.90
N ASP A 310 26.72 15.48 5.09
CA ASP A 310 25.29 15.74 4.86
C ASP A 310 24.98 15.88 3.36
N GLY A 311 26.03 15.98 2.53
CA GLY A 311 25.98 16.03 1.08
C GLY A 311 25.27 17.27 0.52
N VAL A 312 25.33 17.39 -0.80
CA VAL A 312 24.71 18.50 -1.55
C VAL A 312 24.13 17.94 -2.85
N CYS A 313 22.93 18.36 -3.22
CA CYS A 313 22.34 17.98 -4.52
C CYS A 313 23.09 18.63 -5.69
N GLU A 314 22.97 18.05 -6.88
CA GLU A 314 23.58 18.57 -8.12
C GLU A 314 23.40 20.08 -8.31
N ARG A 315 22.17 20.59 -8.17
CA ARG A 315 21.87 22.01 -8.35
C ARG A 315 22.59 22.92 -7.37
N CYS A 316 22.64 22.54 -6.10
CA CYS A 316 23.34 23.30 -5.08
C CYS A 316 24.86 23.19 -5.29
N ALA A 317 25.36 22.02 -5.71
CA ALA A 317 26.76 21.84 -6.03
C ALA A 317 27.20 22.78 -7.16
N GLU A 318 26.43 22.86 -8.25
CA GLU A 318 26.69 23.80 -9.34
C GLU A 318 26.65 25.26 -8.88
N TYR A 319 25.61 25.64 -8.12
CA TYR A 319 25.47 27.00 -7.60
C TYR A 319 26.70 27.43 -6.77
N TYR A 320 27.15 26.56 -5.84
CA TYR A 320 28.29 26.87 -4.99
C TYR A 320 29.64 26.77 -5.72
N LYS A 321 29.77 25.91 -6.75
CA LYS A 321 30.95 25.91 -7.66
C LYS A 321 31.08 27.26 -8.39
N ILE A 322 29.97 27.79 -8.92
CA ILE A 322 29.94 29.11 -9.59
C ILE A 322 30.30 30.21 -8.59
N LYS A 323 29.72 30.18 -7.38
CA LYS A 323 29.99 31.17 -6.33
C LYS A 323 31.44 31.16 -5.86
N ALA A 324 32.09 30.00 -5.88
CA ALA A 324 33.52 29.84 -5.60
C ALA A 324 34.43 30.20 -6.79
N GLY A 325 33.87 30.53 -7.97
CA GLY A 325 34.64 30.86 -9.18
C GLY A 325 35.33 29.67 -9.85
N LYS A 326 34.80 28.44 -9.68
CA LYS A 326 35.40 27.17 -10.14
C LYS A 326 34.64 26.53 -11.32
N TRP A 327 34.31 27.31 -12.35
CA TRP A 327 33.58 26.83 -13.53
C TRP A 327 34.42 26.85 -14.80
#